data_AF-A0AAW9EUW3-F1
#
_entry.id   AF-A0AAW9EUW3-F1
#
_cell.length_a   1.000
_cell.length_b   1.000
_cell.length_c   1.000
_cell.angle_alpha   90.00
_cell.angle_beta   90.00
_cell.angle_gamma   90.00
#
_symmetry.space_group_name_H-M   'P 1'
#
loop_
_entity.id
_entity.type
_entity.pdbx_description
1 polymer ?
#
loop_
_entity_poly.entity_id
_entity_poly.type
_entity_poly.pdbx_seq_one_letter_code
_entity_poly.pdbx_strand_id
1 'polypeptide(L)'
;MITICKNKKIVSYMLHAYYLLPMLILSCLAFNTEDGKHYISRLVVAMFIISLFTARKILWSNLNNPEIKRIMFFWILIAVVFAGYHIFRGEVFSAPRAILVSLLYLLVVPWHRIQKQMVLLVILFGGCVAGAVGLYEYAVLDIRRVGGVINQIPFALYVAITLLIAIYTVLNNQNRNVNLLVWLSIIGSVFAIVMSEVRGGWLALIFTAIILVCYQLKKWTVRRMASMAVVALAMLVLLSLIPAIEQRVDETRQEITQISAGNKDTSIGIRLQLWHSAIEIIKAHPLMGVGTKGYQNIMEQQYQQGVITSAVLSFKNAHYHNQYLDSYVRYGVPGLLIVFVIFMSPYLLYGLQCTPQGFLCISISSVCLIAGLTDVPLIHTGIIYVIILYSAVIYLTSCDYKKTQL
;
A
#
# COMPACT_ATOMS: atom_id res chain seq x y z
N MET A 1 -37.80 -16.52 4.20
CA MET A 1 -36.91 -15.62 4.98
C MET A 1 -36.87 -15.92 6.48
N ILE A 2 -37.91 -16.47 7.11
CA ILE A 2 -38.01 -16.65 8.57
C ILE A 2 -37.17 -17.84 9.10
N THR A 3 -36.82 -18.82 8.27
CA THR A 3 -36.08 -20.02 8.70
C THR A 3 -34.56 -19.80 8.88
N ILE A 4 -33.98 -18.76 8.25
CA ILE A 4 -32.54 -18.45 8.34
C ILE A 4 -32.16 -17.93 9.75
N CYS A 5 -33.09 -17.26 10.44
CA CYS A 5 -32.85 -16.66 11.76
C CYS A 5 -32.68 -17.65 12.92
N LYS A 6 -33.02 -18.94 12.77
CA LYS A 6 -32.89 -19.92 13.86
C LYS A 6 -31.45 -20.43 14.07
N ASN A 7 -30.60 -20.38 13.05
CA ASN A 7 -29.22 -20.85 13.17
C ASN A 7 -28.29 -19.69 13.54
N LYS A 8 -28.05 -19.51 14.85
CA LYS A 8 -27.15 -18.47 15.40
C LYS A 8 -25.75 -18.48 14.76
N LYS A 9 -25.24 -19.63 14.30
CA LYS A 9 -23.94 -19.71 13.59
C LYS A 9 -24.01 -19.08 12.20
N ILE A 10 -25.05 -19.36 11.42
CA ILE A 10 -25.22 -18.80 10.06
C ILE A 10 -25.36 -17.28 10.14
N VAL A 11 -26.19 -16.77 11.06
CA VAL A 11 -26.34 -15.33 11.28
C VAL A 11 -25.00 -14.68 11.66
N SER A 12 -24.21 -15.34 12.51
CA SER A 12 -22.85 -14.87 12.84
C SER A 12 -21.96 -14.80 11.60
N TYR A 13 -21.91 -15.84 10.76
CA TYR A 13 -21.09 -15.81 9.54
C TYR A 13 -21.53 -14.73 8.55
N MET A 14 -22.84 -14.53 8.36
CA MET A 14 -23.35 -13.45 7.51
C MET A 14 -22.94 -12.06 8.02
N LEU A 15 -22.96 -11.85 9.34
CA LEU A 15 -22.49 -10.59 9.94
C LEU A 15 -20.99 -10.38 9.73
N HIS A 16 -20.16 -11.43 9.89
CA HIS A 16 -18.72 -11.33 9.61
C HIS A 16 -18.46 -10.99 8.14
N ALA A 17 -19.17 -11.66 7.22
CA ALA A 17 -19.06 -11.38 5.79
C ALA A 17 -19.45 -9.93 5.46
N TYR A 18 -20.55 -9.43 6.03
CA TYR A 18 -20.98 -8.04 5.87
C TYR A 18 -19.92 -7.04 6.35
N TYR A 19 -19.41 -7.21 7.57
CA TYR A 19 -18.43 -6.28 8.14
C TYR A 19 -17.06 -6.36 7.47
N LEU A 20 -16.65 -7.52 6.95
CA LEU A 20 -15.37 -7.68 6.25
C LEU A 20 -15.45 -7.40 4.74
N LEU A 21 -16.63 -7.12 4.20
CA LEU A 21 -16.81 -6.88 2.77
C LEU A 21 -15.95 -5.71 2.24
N PRO A 22 -15.81 -4.55 2.92
CA PRO A 22 -14.90 -3.50 2.47
C PRO A 22 -13.43 -3.95 2.40
N MET A 23 -12.98 -4.80 3.33
CA MET A 23 -11.64 -5.38 3.29
C MET A 23 -11.48 -6.35 2.12
N LEU A 24 -12.50 -7.16 1.84
CA LEU A 24 -12.50 -8.06 0.69
C LEU A 24 -12.45 -7.29 -0.63
N ILE A 25 -13.20 -6.20 -0.77
CA ILE A 25 -13.15 -5.33 -1.96
C ILE A 25 -11.78 -4.67 -2.07
N LEU A 26 -11.21 -4.19 -0.96
CA LEU A 26 -9.86 -3.62 -0.96
C LEU A 26 -8.81 -4.62 -1.45
N SER A 27 -8.84 -5.84 -0.92
CA SER A 27 -7.86 -6.87 -1.27
C SER A 27 -8.10 -7.46 -2.66
N CYS A 28 -9.34 -7.66 -3.09
CA CYS A 28 -9.62 -8.38 -4.33
C CYS A 28 -9.89 -7.47 -5.53
N LEU A 29 -10.46 -6.28 -5.35
CA LEU A 29 -10.96 -5.47 -6.46
C LEU A 29 -10.22 -4.14 -6.62
N ALA A 30 -9.76 -3.52 -5.53
CA ALA A 30 -9.22 -2.16 -5.57
C ALA A 30 -7.95 -1.98 -6.41
N PHE A 31 -7.26 -3.07 -6.73
CA PHE A 31 -6.06 -3.10 -7.58
C PHE A 31 -6.22 -3.92 -8.86
N ASN A 32 -7.33 -4.64 -9.02
CA ASN A 32 -7.58 -5.54 -10.15
C ASN A 32 -8.72 -5.06 -11.06
N THR A 33 -9.41 -3.99 -10.68
CA THR A 33 -10.54 -3.38 -11.42
C THR A 33 -10.44 -1.87 -11.37
N GLU A 34 -10.83 -1.18 -12.45
CA GLU A 34 -10.74 0.28 -12.54
C GLU A 34 -11.53 0.99 -11.42
N ASP A 35 -12.72 0.47 -11.12
CA ASP A 35 -13.65 1.04 -10.15
C ASP A 35 -13.52 0.49 -8.72
N GLY A 36 -12.62 -0.46 -8.49
CA GLY A 36 -12.54 -1.19 -7.21
C GLY A 36 -12.44 -0.28 -5.98
N LYS A 37 -11.65 0.80 -6.09
CA LYS A 37 -11.49 1.82 -5.04
C LYS A 37 -12.76 2.64 -4.77
N HIS A 38 -13.61 2.82 -5.77
CA HIS A 38 -14.87 3.57 -5.64
C HIS A 38 -15.93 2.75 -4.91
N TYR A 39 -15.96 1.43 -5.13
CA TYR A 39 -16.87 0.53 -4.40
C TYR A 39 -16.65 0.58 -2.89
N ILE A 40 -15.40 0.67 -2.42
CA ILE A 40 -15.09 0.84 -0.99
C ILE A 40 -15.77 2.09 -0.43
N SER A 41 -15.56 3.24 -1.09
CA SER A 41 -16.11 4.51 -0.62
C SER A 41 -17.63 4.53 -0.55
N ARG A 42 -18.31 3.95 -1.56
CA ARG A 42 -19.77 3.86 -1.61
C ARG A 42 -20.30 2.89 -0.56
N LEU A 43 -19.69 1.70 -0.45
CA LEU A 43 -20.12 0.66 0.48
C LEU A 43 -19.96 1.13 1.92
N VAL A 44 -18.81 1.68 2.31
CA VAL A 44 -18.56 2.10 3.69
C VAL A 44 -19.52 3.22 4.11
N VAL A 45 -19.80 4.18 3.22
CA VAL A 45 -20.78 5.24 3.50
C VAL A 45 -22.18 4.65 3.67
N ALA A 46 -22.60 3.72 2.81
CA ALA A 46 -23.88 3.03 2.96
C ALA A 46 -23.95 2.23 4.28
N MET A 47 -22.90 1.48 4.61
CA MET A 47 -22.81 0.75 5.89
C MET A 47 -22.92 1.70 7.08
N PHE A 48 -22.24 2.85 7.04
CA PHE A 48 -22.33 3.87 8.09
C PHE A 48 -23.74 4.42 8.25
N ILE A 49 -24.41 4.79 7.16
CA ILE A 49 -25.80 5.27 7.18
C ILE A 49 -26.73 4.20 7.76
N ILE A 50 -26.60 2.93 7.33
CA ILE A 50 -27.40 1.82 7.88
C ILE A 50 -27.12 1.65 9.38
N SER A 51 -25.86 1.74 9.81
CA SER A 51 -25.47 1.63 11.21
C SER A 51 -26.01 2.78 12.08
N LEU A 52 -26.23 3.98 11.51
CA LEU A 52 -26.89 5.07 12.22
C LEU A 52 -28.33 4.73 12.62
N PHE A 53 -28.99 3.77 11.98
CA PHE A 53 -30.35 3.36 12.36
C PHE A 53 -30.38 2.01 13.08
N THR A 54 -29.53 1.08 12.66
CA THR A 54 -29.59 -0.32 13.12
C THR A 54 -28.58 -0.66 14.21
N ALA A 55 -27.48 0.10 14.33
CA ALA A 55 -26.31 -0.28 15.12
C ALA A 55 -25.71 0.89 15.91
N ARG A 56 -26.52 1.88 16.32
CA ARG A 56 -26.06 3.08 17.05
C ARG A 56 -25.16 2.76 18.25
N LYS A 57 -25.49 1.73 19.02
CA LYS A 57 -24.68 1.31 20.20
C LYS A 57 -23.25 0.93 19.81
N ILE A 58 -23.04 0.31 18.64
CA ILE A 58 -21.70 -0.05 18.15
C ILE A 58 -20.93 1.22 17.79
N LEU A 59 -21.56 2.15 17.05
CA LEU A 59 -20.96 3.44 16.70
C LEU A 59 -20.52 4.21 17.96
N TRP A 60 -21.41 4.33 18.95
CA TRP A 60 -21.11 5.00 20.22
C TRP A 60 -20.01 4.31 21.01
N SER A 61 -20.01 2.97 21.05
CA SER A 61 -18.96 2.20 21.72
C SER A 61 -17.60 2.39 21.06
N ASN A 62 -17.53 2.36 19.73
CA ASN A 62 -16.29 2.55 18.98
C ASN A 62 -15.80 3.99 19.07
N LEU A 63 -16.71 4.97 18.98
CA LEU A 63 -16.37 6.38 19.14
C LEU A 63 -15.82 6.68 20.54
N ASN A 64 -16.28 5.96 21.57
CA ASN A 64 -15.80 6.11 22.94
C ASN A 64 -14.54 5.30 23.27
N ASN A 65 -14.14 4.37 22.41
CA ASN A 65 -12.94 3.57 22.63
C ASN A 65 -11.66 4.45 22.49
N PRO A 66 -10.75 4.45 23.49
CA PRO A 66 -9.57 5.33 23.49
C PRO A 66 -8.60 5.05 22.34
N GLU A 67 -8.43 3.79 21.94
CA GLU A 67 -7.55 3.42 20.83
C GLU A 67 -8.12 3.90 19.49
N ILE A 68 -9.42 3.69 19.25
CA ILE A 68 -10.09 4.19 18.04
C ILE A 68 -10.06 5.73 18.02
N LYS A 69 -10.30 6.40 19.16
CA LYS A 69 -10.15 7.87 19.26
C LYS A 69 -8.74 8.32 18.89
N ARG A 70 -7.69 7.64 19.37
CA ARG A 70 -6.30 7.96 19.03
C ARG A 70 -6.05 7.84 17.53
N ILE A 71 -6.48 6.74 16.92
CA ILE A 71 -6.35 6.50 15.47
C ILE A 71 -7.11 7.57 14.69
N MET A 72 -8.36 7.86 15.07
CA MET A 72 -9.18 8.87 14.42
C MET A 72 -8.56 10.26 14.53
N PHE A 73 -8.12 10.68 15.72
CA PHE A 73 -7.49 11.98 15.93
C PHE A 73 -6.27 12.17 15.03
N PHE A 74 -5.38 11.17 14.99
CA PHE A 74 -4.19 11.18 14.15
C PHE A 74 -4.54 11.37 12.67
N TRP A 75 -5.47 10.56 12.15
CA TRP A 75 -5.83 10.60 10.72
C TRP A 75 -6.72 11.78 10.35
N ILE A 76 -7.56 12.28 11.26
CA ILE A 76 -8.33 13.52 11.06
C ILE A 76 -7.38 14.70 10.90
N LEU A 77 -6.32 14.78 11.71
CA LEU A 77 -5.33 15.85 11.58
C LEU A 77 -4.67 15.83 10.20
N ILE A 78 -4.30 14.65 9.71
CA ILE A 78 -3.76 14.49 8.34
C ILE A 78 -4.80 14.84 7.28
N ALA A 79 -6.05 14.42 7.44
CA ALA A 79 -7.13 14.73 6.51
C ALA A 79 -7.42 16.24 6.45
N VAL A 80 -7.36 16.95 7.58
CA VAL A 80 -7.51 18.40 7.67
C VAL A 80 -6.39 19.11 6.90
N VAL A 81 -5.14 18.64 7.02
CA VAL A 81 -4.02 19.21 6.24
C VAL A 81 -4.26 19.07 4.74
N PHE A 82 -4.59 17.87 4.25
CA PHE A 82 -4.90 17.67 2.82
C PHE A 82 -6.16 18.44 2.37
N ALA A 83 -7.18 18.55 3.22
CA ALA A 83 -8.36 19.36 2.93
C ALA A 83 -8.01 20.86 2.84
N GLY A 84 -7.09 21.34 3.68
CA GLY A 84 -6.54 22.68 3.59
C GLY A 84 -5.85 22.90 2.24
N TYR A 85 -5.00 21.98 1.79
CA TYR A 85 -4.40 22.06 0.46
C TYR A 85 -5.43 22.07 -0.68
N HIS A 86 -6.51 21.30 -0.56
CA HIS A 86 -7.62 21.36 -1.51
C HIS A 86 -8.28 22.76 -1.54
N ILE A 87 -8.65 23.29 -0.37
CA ILE A 87 -9.37 24.58 -0.26
C ILE A 87 -8.49 25.74 -0.72
N PHE A 88 -7.24 25.81 -0.23
CA PHE A 88 -6.37 26.97 -0.44
C PHE A 88 -5.54 26.89 -1.73
N ARG A 89 -5.30 25.69 -2.28
CA ARG A 89 -4.47 25.51 -3.48
C ARG A 89 -5.15 24.76 -4.63
N GLY A 90 -6.39 24.31 -4.45
CA GLY A 90 -7.14 23.60 -5.49
C GLY A 90 -6.62 22.19 -5.78
N GLU A 91 -5.93 21.57 -4.81
CA GLU A 91 -5.45 20.19 -4.93
C GLU A 91 -6.58 19.16 -5.00
N VAL A 92 -6.31 17.93 -5.41
CA VAL A 92 -7.37 16.91 -5.50
C VAL A 92 -7.80 16.42 -4.12
N PHE A 93 -9.11 16.34 -3.86
CA PHE A 93 -9.68 15.90 -2.56
C PHE A 93 -9.68 14.37 -2.35
N SER A 94 -8.89 13.61 -3.11
CA SER A 94 -8.92 12.15 -3.12
C SER A 94 -8.36 11.54 -1.83
N ALA A 95 -7.25 12.07 -1.31
CA ALA A 95 -6.61 11.61 -0.08
C ALA A 95 -7.45 11.87 1.19
N PRO A 96 -7.96 13.10 1.46
CA PRO A 96 -8.86 13.35 2.59
C PRO A 96 -10.07 12.41 2.57
N ARG A 97 -10.69 12.22 1.40
CA ARG A 97 -11.83 11.32 1.25
C ARG A 97 -11.48 9.88 1.61
N ALA A 98 -10.35 9.35 1.13
CA ALA A 98 -9.93 7.98 1.45
C ALA A 98 -9.65 7.81 2.95
N ILE A 99 -9.05 8.81 3.59
CA ILE A 99 -8.82 8.81 5.04
C ILE A 99 -10.16 8.80 5.79
N LEU A 100 -11.07 9.74 5.47
CA LEU A 100 -12.37 9.85 6.14
C LEU A 100 -13.22 8.58 5.98
N VAL A 101 -13.25 8.00 4.78
CA VAL A 101 -13.91 6.72 4.52
C VAL A 101 -13.30 5.61 5.38
N SER A 102 -11.97 5.54 5.49
CA SER A 102 -11.31 4.55 6.35
C SER A 102 -11.74 4.70 7.81
N LEU A 103 -11.84 5.94 8.31
CA LEU A 103 -12.29 6.21 9.68
C LEU A 103 -13.76 5.86 9.91
N LEU A 104 -14.64 6.12 8.94
CA LEU A 104 -16.04 5.69 9.02
C LEU A 104 -16.13 4.15 9.12
N TYR A 105 -15.32 3.42 8.36
CA TYR A 105 -15.26 1.97 8.47
C TYR A 105 -14.81 1.51 9.86
N LEU A 106 -13.83 2.21 10.48
CA LEU A 106 -13.41 1.94 11.85
C LEU A 106 -14.52 2.09 12.90
N LEU A 107 -15.46 3.01 12.67
CA LEU A 107 -16.60 3.22 13.57
C LEU A 107 -17.69 2.14 13.41
N VAL A 108 -17.90 1.64 12.19
CA VAL A 108 -19.02 0.74 11.88
C VAL A 108 -18.82 -0.69 12.38
N VAL A 109 -17.58 -1.17 12.40
CA VAL A 109 -17.30 -2.60 12.63
C VAL A 109 -17.25 -2.94 14.14
N PRO A 110 -17.95 -4.00 14.60
CA PRO A 110 -17.83 -4.47 15.98
C PRO A 110 -16.56 -5.30 16.20
N TRP A 111 -15.43 -4.63 16.42
CA TRP A 111 -14.09 -5.23 16.51
C TRP A 111 -13.96 -6.39 17.50
N HIS A 112 -14.69 -6.35 18.63
CA HIS A 112 -14.72 -7.43 19.61
C HIS A 112 -15.17 -8.79 19.02
N ARG A 113 -16.07 -8.76 18.02
CA ARG A 113 -16.62 -9.96 17.36
C ARG A 113 -15.70 -10.50 16.27
N ILE A 114 -14.98 -9.62 15.57
CA ILE A 114 -14.14 -10.02 14.45
C ILE A 114 -12.90 -10.75 14.97
N GLN A 115 -12.54 -11.84 14.30
CA GLN A 115 -11.34 -12.62 14.61
C GLN A 115 -10.19 -12.23 13.68
N LYS A 116 -8.98 -12.08 14.24
CA LYS A 116 -7.76 -11.77 13.48
C LYS A 116 -7.53 -12.73 12.31
N GLN A 117 -7.80 -14.02 12.52
CA GLN A 117 -7.61 -15.04 11.49
C GLN A 117 -8.47 -14.77 10.25
N MET A 118 -9.74 -14.36 10.43
CA MET A 118 -10.63 -14.01 9.31
C MET A 118 -10.10 -12.80 8.53
N VAL A 119 -9.60 -11.77 9.23
CA VAL A 119 -8.98 -10.61 8.58
C VAL A 119 -7.79 -11.02 7.73
N LEU A 120 -6.89 -11.84 8.29
CA LEU A 120 -5.72 -12.32 7.55
C LEU A 120 -6.15 -13.14 6.33
N LEU A 121 -7.12 -14.05 6.47
CA LEU A 121 -7.62 -14.84 5.34
C LEU A 121 -8.21 -13.96 4.22
N VAL A 122 -8.95 -12.90 4.56
CA VAL A 122 -9.48 -11.95 3.57
C VAL A 122 -8.37 -11.24 2.81
N ILE A 123 -7.33 -10.76 3.52
CA ILE A 123 -6.19 -10.10 2.88
C ILE A 123 -5.42 -11.08 1.98
N LEU A 124 -5.18 -12.30 2.45
CA LEU A 124 -4.45 -13.34 1.71
C LEU A 124 -5.24 -13.86 0.50
N PHE A 125 -6.56 -13.87 0.57
CA PHE A 125 -7.37 -14.14 -0.61
C PHE A 125 -7.13 -13.10 -1.71
N GLY A 126 -6.85 -11.84 -1.35
CA GLY A 126 -6.41 -10.82 -2.30
C GLY A 126 -5.12 -11.18 -3.05
N GLY A 127 -4.15 -11.83 -2.40
CA GLY A 127 -2.93 -12.30 -3.06
C GLY A 127 -3.19 -13.44 -4.05
N CYS A 128 -4.16 -14.31 -3.75
CA CYS A 128 -4.62 -15.34 -4.68
C CYS A 128 -5.30 -14.72 -5.90
N VAL A 129 -6.17 -13.73 -5.69
CA VAL A 129 -6.86 -13.01 -6.78
C VAL A 129 -5.86 -12.26 -7.64
N ALA A 130 -4.90 -11.55 -7.05
CA ALA A 130 -3.86 -10.85 -7.81
C ALA A 130 -3.03 -11.80 -8.69
N GLY A 131 -2.67 -12.98 -8.15
CA GLY A 131 -1.99 -14.02 -8.92
C GLY A 131 -2.84 -14.59 -10.06
N ALA A 132 -4.12 -14.87 -9.80
CA ALA A 132 -5.04 -15.39 -10.80
C ALA A 132 -5.32 -14.37 -11.92
N VAL A 133 -5.52 -13.10 -11.56
CA VAL A 133 -5.69 -11.99 -12.52
C VAL A 133 -4.42 -11.81 -13.34
N GLY A 134 -3.25 -11.77 -12.70
CA GLY A 134 -1.98 -11.70 -13.43
C GLY A 134 -1.78 -12.88 -14.37
N LEU A 135 -2.16 -14.09 -13.97
CA LEU A 135 -2.05 -15.28 -14.83
C LEU A 135 -2.99 -15.17 -16.03
N TYR A 136 -4.21 -14.66 -15.82
CA TYR A 136 -5.17 -14.41 -16.89
C TYR A 136 -4.66 -13.34 -17.87
N GLU A 137 -4.16 -12.22 -17.36
CA GLU A 137 -3.56 -11.16 -18.19
C GLU A 137 -2.40 -11.69 -19.04
N TYR A 138 -1.51 -12.48 -18.43
CA TYR A 138 -0.36 -13.04 -19.15
C TYR A 138 -0.75 -14.14 -20.15
N ALA A 139 -1.49 -15.15 -19.70
CA ALA A 139 -1.71 -16.37 -20.49
C ALA A 139 -2.88 -16.26 -21.47
N VAL A 140 -3.88 -15.41 -21.19
CA VAL A 140 -5.09 -15.30 -22.02
C VAL A 140 -5.11 -13.99 -22.81
N LEU A 141 -4.71 -12.87 -22.20
CA LEU A 141 -4.72 -11.56 -22.86
C LEU A 141 -3.39 -11.20 -23.56
N ASP A 142 -2.36 -12.06 -23.46
CA ASP A 142 -1.01 -11.82 -23.99
C ASP A 142 -0.37 -10.52 -23.47
N ILE A 143 -0.77 -10.08 -22.28
CA ILE A 143 -0.20 -8.92 -21.62
C ILE A 143 1.03 -9.38 -20.84
N ARG A 144 2.22 -9.11 -21.41
CA ARG A 144 3.50 -9.49 -20.76
C ARG A 144 3.66 -8.87 -19.37
N ARG A 145 3.30 -7.60 -19.23
CA ARG A 145 3.49 -6.80 -18.01
C ARG A 145 2.18 -6.62 -17.25
N VAL A 146 1.94 -7.49 -16.27
CA VAL A 146 0.65 -7.62 -15.55
C VAL A 146 0.42 -6.51 -14.52
N GLY A 147 -0.83 -6.38 -14.06
CA GLY A 147 -1.27 -5.35 -13.12
C GLY A 147 -1.59 -4.01 -13.80
N GLY A 148 -1.86 -4.04 -15.11
CA GLY A 148 -2.05 -2.85 -15.94
C GLY A 148 -3.39 -2.13 -15.77
N VAL A 149 -4.41 -2.81 -15.23
CA VAL A 149 -5.80 -2.28 -15.10
C VAL A 149 -5.85 -0.93 -14.38
N ILE A 150 -4.99 -0.73 -13.38
CA ILE A 150 -4.86 0.58 -12.72
C ILE A 150 -3.53 1.22 -13.09
N ASN A 151 -2.45 0.55 -12.70
CA ASN A 151 -1.05 0.87 -12.98
C ASN A 151 -0.22 -0.23 -12.28
N GLN A 152 0.83 -0.71 -12.93
CA GLN A 152 1.63 -1.82 -12.41
C GLN A 152 2.32 -1.47 -11.09
N ILE A 153 2.64 -0.20 -10.84
CA ILE A 153 3.40 0.22 -9.66
C ILE A 153 2.57 0.12 -8.35
N PRO A 154 1.39 0.75 -8.20
CA PRO A 154 0.55 0.54 -7.01
C PRO A 154 0.10 -0.91 -6.88
N PHE A 155 -0.10 -1.64 -7.99
CA PHE A 155 -0.39 -3.08 -7.96
C PHE A 155 0.76 -3.86 -7.31
N ALA A 156 2.00 -3.66 -7.77
CA ALA A 156 3.18 -4.34 -7.21
C ALA A 156 3.38 -4.00 -5.72
N LEU A 157 3.14 -2.75 -5.32
CA LEU A 157 3.23 -2.33 -3.91
C LEU A 157 2.18 -3.03 -3.03
N TYR A 158 0.93 -3.10 -3.49
CA TYR A 158 -0.14 -3.83 -2.82
C TYR A 158 0.18 -5.33 -2.67
N VAL A 159 0.67 -5.95 -3.74
CA VAL A 159 1.07 -7.36 -3.75
C VAL A 159 2.26 -7.61 -2.81
N ALA A 160 3.25 -6.72 -2.78
CA ALA A 160 4.38 -6.78 -1.86
C ALA A 160 3.94 -6.75 -0.38
N ILE A 161 3.01 -5.85 -0.03
CA ILE A 161 2.44 -5.78 1.32
C ILE A 161 1.69 -7.08 1.66
N THR A 162 0.91 -7.60 0.72
CA THR A 162 0.15 -8.85 0.91
C THR A 162 1.07 -10.06 1.09
N LEU A 163 2.17 -10.13 0.33
CA LEU A 163 3.21 -11.15 0.48
C LEU A 163 3.85 -11.10 1.87
N LEU A 164 4.17 -9.91 2.39
CA LEU A 164 4.74 -9.78 3.73
C LEU A 164 3.76 -10.20 4.84
N ILE A 165 2.46 -9.95 4.66
CA ILE A 165 1.41 -10.47 5.56
C ILE A 165 1.33 -12.00 5.49
N ALA A 166 1.49 -12.59 4.29
CA ALA A 166 1.51 -14.03 4.11
C ALA A 166 2.71 -14.68 4.81
N ILE A 167 3.91 -14.12 4.61
CA ILE A 167 5.15 -14.56 5.28
C ILE A 167 5.01 -14.44 6.80
N TYR A 168 4.50 -13.32 7.30
CA TYR A 168 4.22 -13.13 8.72
C TYR A 168 3.30 -14.23 9.27
N THR A 169 2.25 -14.57 8.52
CA THR A 169 1.27 -15.60 8.91
C THR A 169 1.93 -16.98 9.01
N VAL A 170 2.81 -17.33 8.07
CA VAL A 170 3.58 -18.59 8.13
C VAL A 170 4.53 -18.61 9.33
N LEU A 171 5.29 -17.54 9.54
CA LEU A 171 6.32 -17.48 10.58
C LEU A 171 5.76 -17.50 12.01
N ASN A 172 4.54 -17.00 12.21
CA ASN A 172 3.90 -16.93 13.52
C ASN A 172 2.82 -17.99 13.75
N ASN A 173 2.61 -18.92 12.81
CA ASN A 173 1.67 -20.02 12.99
C ASN A 173 2.29 -21.14 13.86
N GLN A 174 1.85 -21.24 15.11
CA GLN A 174 2.37 -22.21 16.08
C GLN A 174 2.05 -23.67 15.73
N ASN A 175 0.96 -23.93 15.00
CA ASN A 175 0.47 -25.29 14.76
C ASN A 175 1.07 -25.97 13.52
N ARG A 176 2.00 -25.30 12.79
CA ARG A 176 2.61 -25.73 11.50
C ARG A 176 1.65 -26.09 10.35
N ASN A 177 0.36 -26.29 10.62
CA ASN A 177 -0.70 -26.42 9.64
C ASN A 177 -1.04 -25.03 9.10
N VAL A 178 -0.25 -24.62 8.12
CA VAL A 178 -0.52 -23.44 7.31
C VAL A 178 -1.61 -23.79 6.31
N ASN A 179 -2.73 -23.04 6.34
CA ASN A 179 -3.84 -23.22 5.41
C ASN A 179 -3.33 -23.11 3.96
N LEU A 180 -3.81 -24.00 3.07
CA LEU A 180 -3.53 -24.00 1.62
C LEU A 180 -3.65 -22.59 1.02
N LEU A 181 -4.63 -21.80 1.48
CA LEU A 181 -4.83 -20.42 1.06
C LEU A 181 -3.59 -19.53 1.25
N VAL A 182 -2.84 -19.70 2.33
CA VAL A 182 -1.64 -18.89 2.60
C VAL A 182 -0.56 -19.20 1.56
N TRP A 183 -0.36 -20.48 1.21
CA TRP A 183 0.60 -20.88 0.18
C TRP A 183 0.18 -20.40 -1.21
N LEU A 184 -1.11 -20.52 -1.55
CA LEU A 184 -1.65 -19.96 -2.80
C LEU A 184 -1.48 -18.44 -2.85
N SER A 185 -1.66 -17.75 -1.73
CA SER A 185 -1.43 -16.30 -1.64
C SER A 185 0.04 -15.95 -1.85
N ILE A 186 0.97 -16.73 -1.30
CA ILE A 186 2.42 -16.52 -1.50
C ILE A 186 2.77 -16.72 -2.97
N ILE A 187 2.38 -17.85 -3.55
CA ILE A 187 2.65 -18.18 -4.96
C ILE A 187 2.03 -17.13 -5.87
N GLY A 188 0.77 -16.78 -5.66
CA GLY A 188 0.07 -15.77 -6.43
C GLY A 188 0.71 -14.39 -6.32
N SER A 189 1.14 -13.99 -5.12
CA SER A 189 1.81 -12.69 -4.92
C SER A 189 3.20 -12.65 -5.54
N VAL A 190 3.98 -13.74 -5.42
CA VAL A 190 5.30 -13.85 -6.08
C VAL A 190 5.14 -13.82 -7.59
N PHE A 191 4.19 -14.58 -8.15
CA PHE A 191 3.93 -14.55 -9.57
C PHE A 191 3.54 -13.14 -10.04
N ALA A 192 2.56 -12.51 -9.38
CA ALA A 192 2.09 -11.18 -9.74
C ALA A 192 3.19 -10.11 -9.66
N ILE A 193 4.08 -10.15 -8.65
CA ILE A 193 5.16 -9.16 -8.54
C ILE A 193 6.25 -9.37 -9.60
N VAL A 194 6.57 -10.62 -9.94
CA VAL A 194 7.51 -10.94 -11.04
C VAL A 194 7.00 -10.42 -12.35
N MET A 195 5.76 -10.79 -12.69
CA MET A 195 5.18 -10.44 -13.97
C MET A 195 4.79 -8.96 -14.09
N SER A 196 4.73 -8.22 -12.97
CA SER A 196 4.52 -6.76 -13.01
C SER A 196 5.74 -6.01 -13.55
N GLU A 197 6.92 -6.65 -13.49
CA GLU A 197 8.22 -6.14 -13.91
C GLU A 197 8.60 -4.78 -13.28
N VAL A 198 8.04 -4.48 -12.09
CA VAL A 198 8.32 -3.25 -11.35
C VAL A 198 9.58 -3.40 -10.49
N ARG A 199 10.71 -2.87 -11.00
CA ARG A 199 12.03 -2.91 -10.33
C ARG A 199 12.01 -2.36 -8.89
N GLY A 200 11.30 -1.26 -8.65
CA GLY A 200 11.20 -0.62 -7.33
C GLY A 200 10.50 -1.49 -6.27
N GLY A 201 9.55 -2.34 -6.68
CA GLY A 201 8.84 -3.24 -5.77
C GLY A 201 9.76 -4.32 -5.20
N TRP A 202 10.65 -4.86 -6.03
CA TRP A 202 11.67 -5.84 -5.63
C TRP A 202 12.65 -5.27 -4.62
N LEU A 203 13.18 -4.08 -4.89
CA LEU A 203 14.09 -3.40 -3.97
C LEU A 203 13.41 -3.13 -2.63
N ALA A 204 12.17 -2.64 -2.64
CA ALA A 204 11.39 -2.41 -1.42
C ALA A 204 11.22 -3.69 -0.58
N LEU A 205 10.95 -4.83 -1.23
CA LEU A 205 10.88 -6.12 -0.55
C LEU A 205 12.22 -6.59 0.01
N ILE A 206 13.31 -6.48 -0.76
CA ILE A 206 14.65 -6.92 -0.32
C ILE A 206 15.09 -6.11 0.90
N PHE A 207 15.03 -4.78 0.83
CA PHE A 207 15.44 -3.95 1.96
C PHE A 207 14.51 -4.12 3.16
N THR A 208 13.20 -4.30 2.94
CA THR A 208 12.29 -4.66 4.03
C THR A 208 12.66 -5.99 4.66
N ALA A 209 12.98 -7.02 3.87
CA ALA A 209 13.43 -8.31 4.39
C ALA A 209 14.71 -8.16 5.23
N ILE A 210 15.67 -7.32 4.79
CA ILE A 210 16.88 -7.02 5.56
C ILE A 210 16.51 -6.37 6.89
N ILE A 211 15.67 -5.32 6.90
CA ILE A 211 15.22 -4.65 8.13
C ILE A 211 14.56 -5.64 9.08
N LEU A 212 13.72 -6.53 8.56
CA LEU A 212 12.99 -7.53 9.35
C LEU A 212 13.91 -8.63 9.90
N VAL A 213 14.90 -9.07 9.13
CA VAL A 213 15.94 -9.98 9.60
C VAL A 213 16.72 -9.29 10.71
N CYS A 214 17.24 -8.08 10.49
CA CYS A 214 17.97 -7.29 11.49
C CYS A 214 17.17 -7.11 12.79
N TYR A 215 15.86 -6.80 12.68
CA TYR A 215 14.96 -6.69 13.81
C TYR A 215 14.83 -7.99 14.61
N GLN A 216 14.95 -9.14 13.95
CA GLN A 216 14.83 -10.46 14.58
C GLN A 216 16.15 -11.17 14.87
N LEU A 217 17.31 -10.65 14.42
CA LEU A 217 18.62 -11.30 14.60
C LEU A 217 18.89 -11.65 16.06
N LYS A 218 18.50 -10.76 17.00
CA LYS A 218 18.66 -10.98 18.45
C LYS A 218 17.83 -12.15 19.00
N LYS A 219 16.85 -12.64 18.25
CA LYS A 219 15.92 -13.71 18.67
C LYS A 219 16.15 -15.02 17.91
N TRP A 220 17.04 -15.06 16.92
CA TRP A 220 17.21 -16.21 16.05
C TRP A 220 18.40 -17.07 16.46
N THR A 221 18.24 -18.38 16.37
CA THR A 221 19.34 -19.33 16.53
C THR A 221 20.20 -19.38 15.26
N VAL A 222 21.48 -19.75 15.38
CA VAL A 222 22.40 -19.91 14.24
C VAL A 222 21.82 -20.84 13.17
N ARG A 223 21.14 -21.92 13.59
CA ARG A 223 20.44 -22.85 12.69
C ARG A 223 19.33 -22.18 11.87
N ARG A 224 18.55 -21.28 12.49
CA ARG A 224 17.49 -20.52 11.81
C ARG A 224 18.05 -19.48 10.85
N MET A 225 19.16 -18.84 11.21
CA MET A 225 19.88 -17.93 10.31
C MET A 225 20.42 -18.67 9.09
N ALA A 226 21.08 -19.82 9.28
CA ALA A 226 21.60 -20.65 8.21
C ALA A 226 20.47 -21.14 7.26
N SER A 227 19.34 -21.60 7.80
CA SER A 227 18.20 -22.00 6.95
C SER A 227 17.64 -20.85 6.13
N MET A 228 17.57 -19.64 6.70
CA MET A 228 17.08 -18.46 5.97
C MET A 228 18.06 -17.99 4.90
N ALA A 229 19.37 -18.11 5.16
CA ALA A 229 20.40 -17.85 4.16
C ALA A 229 20.31 -18.82 2.97
N VAL A 230 20.10 -20.12 3.24
CA VAL A 230 19.89 -21.13 2.19
C VAL A 230 18.62 -20.84 1.38
N VAL A 231 17.51 -20.48 2.03
CA VAL A 231 16.26 -20.11 1.34
C VAL A 231 16.45 -18.85 0.50
N ALA A 232 17.15 -17.83 1.01
CA ALA A 232 17.46 -16.62 0.26
C ALA A 232 18.34 -16.91 -0.96
N LEU A 233 19.36 -17.76 -0.81
CA LEU A 233 20.22 -18.18 -1.91
C LEU A 233 19.45 -18.98 -2.97
N ALA A 234 18.61 -19.93 -2.54
CA ALA A 234 17.76 -20.69 -3.44
C ALA A 234 16.80 -19.79 -4.23
N MET A 235 16.18 -18.81 -3.57
CA MET A 235 15.36 -17.82 -4.26
C MET A 235 16.17 -16.98 -5.25
N LEU A 236 17.38 -16.56 -4.90
CA LEU A 236 18.25 -15.80 -5.80
C LEU A 236 18.60 -16.61 -7.06
N VAL A 237 18.93 -17.89 -6.90
CA VAL A 237 19.19 -18.81 -8.03
C VAL A 237 17.93 -18.97 -8.89
N LEU A 238 16.77 -19.24 -8.28
CA LEU A 238 15.51 -19.39 -9.01
C LEU A 238 15.15 -18.12 -9.80
N LEU A 239 15.34 -16.94 -9.21
CA LEU A 239 15.11 -15.66 -9.88
C LEU A 239 16.07 -15.46 -11.06
N SER A 240 17.35 -15.84 -10.92
CA SER A 240 18.32 -15.70 -12.02
C SER A 240 17.99 -16.54 -13.27
N LEU A 241 17.13 -17.55 -13.13
CA LEU A 241 16.67 -18.39 -14.24
C LEU A 241 15.44 -17.82 -14.96
N ILE A 242 14.87 -16.71 -14.50
CA ILE A 242 13.67 -16.11 -15.09
C ILE A 242 14.09 -15.17 -16.24
N PRO A 243 13.69 -15.44 -17.50
CA PRO A 243 14.10 -14.62 -18.66
C PRO A 243 13.69 -13.15 -18.56
N ALA A 244 12.56 -12.87 -17.88
CA ALA A 244 12.11 -11.50 -17.65
C ALA A 244 13.13 -10.68 -16.84
N ILE A 245 13.93 -11.30 -15.96
CA ILE A 245 14.97 -10.58 -15.20
C ILE A 245 16.16 -10.26 -16.09
N GLU A 246 16.60 -11.20 -16.93
CA GLU A 246 17.69 -11.01 -17.89
C GLU A 246 17.37 -9.88 -18.88
N GLN A 247 16.18 -9.94 -19.51
CA GLN A 247 15.71 -8.89 -20.42
C GLN A 247 15.73 -7.51 -19.74
N ARG A 248 15.36 -7.43 -18.45
CA ARG A 248 15.34 -6.17 -17.71
C ARG A 248 16.74 -5.64 -17.39
N VAL A 249 17.73 -6.50 -17.21
CA VAL A 249 19.14 -6.10 -17.06
C VAL A 249 19.65 -5.52 -18.37
N ASP A 250 19.34 -6.16 -19.50
CA ASP A 250 19.76 -5.69 -20.82
C ASP A 250 19.11 -4.36 -21.20
N GLU A 251 17.81 -4.21 -20.96
CA GLU A 251 17.10 -2.93 -21.13
C GLU A 251 17.75 -1.82 -20.29
N THR A 252 18.13 -2.12 -19.05
CA THR A 252 18.79 -1.14 -18.17
C THR A 252 20.15 -0.71 -18.76
N ARG A 253 20.95 -1.67 -19.24
CA ARG A 253 22.23 -1.38 -19.90
C ARG A 253 22.02 -0.52 -21.15
N GLN A 254 21.03 -0.84 -21.98
CA GLN A 254 20.68 -0.07 -23.17
C GLN A 254 20.25 1.37 -22.81
N GLU A 255 19.39 1.54 -21.81
CA GLU A 255 18.98 2.86 -21.32
C GLU A 255 20.19 3.70 -20.88
N ILE A 256 21.13 3.12 -20.13
CA ILE A 256 22.35 3.81 -19.69
C ILE A 256 23.21 4.26 -20.88
N THR A 257 23.38 3.40 -21.88
CA THR A 257 24.11 3.75 -23.11
C THR A 257 23.43 4.88 -23.85
N GLN A 258 22.09 4.85 -23.99
CA GLN A 258 21.32 5.92 -24.64
C GLN A 258 21.45 7.26 -23.90
N ILE A 259 21.35 7.24 -22.57
CA ILE A 259 21.54 8.44 -21.73
C ILE A 259 22.94 9.01 -21.91
N SER A 260 23.96 8.15 -21.93
CA SER A 260 25.36 8.55 -22.11
C SER A 260 25.61 9.13 -23.52
N ALA A 261 24.87 8.65 -24.53
CA ALA A 261 24.88 9.19 -25.88
C ALA A 261 24.04 10.47 -26.04
N GLY A 262 23.47 11.01 -24.96
CA GLY A 262 22.69 12.25 -24.97
C GLY A 262 21.18 12.08 -25.12
N ASN A 263 20.69 10.87 -25.38
CA ASN A 263 19.25 10.58 -25.43
C ASN A 263 18.71 10.37 -24.02
N LYS A 264 18.04 11.40 -23.48
CA LYS A 264 17.42 11.39 -22.14
C LYS A 264 15.95 10.96 -22.14
N ASP A 265 15.40 10.56 -23.28
CA ASP A 265 13.99 10.16 -23.43
C ASP A 265 13.77 8.67 -23.13
N THR A 266 14.53 8.15 -22.17
CA THR A 266 14.40 6.80 -21.60
C THR A 266 13.70 6.87 -20.24
N SER A 267 13.26 5.73 -19.70
CA SER A 267 12.58 5.69 -18.39
C SER A 267 13.45 6.26 -17.27
N ILE A 268 14.73 5.89 -17.25
CA ILE A 268 15.72 6.46 -16.31
C ILE A 268 16.01 7.93 -16.66
N GLY A 269 16.20 8.26 -17.95
CA GLY A 269 16.53 9.61 -18.40
C GLY A 269 15.44 10.63 -18.04
N ILE A 270 14.17 10.29 -18.24
CA ILE A 270 13.01 11.11 -17.86
C ILE A 270 12.99 11.35 -16.34
N ARG A 271 13.24 10.32 -15.52
CA ARG A 271 13.32 10.49 -14.06
C ARG A 271 14.46 11.41 -13.64
N LEU A 272 15.62 11.31 -14.28
CA LEU A 272 16.75 12.20 -13.99
C LEU A 272 16.41 13.66 -14.35
N GLN A 273 15.75 13.89 -15.48
CA GLN A 273 15.26 15.23 -15.86
C GLN A 273 14.24 15.76 -14.84
N LEU A 274 13.27 14.94 -14.45
CA LEU A 274 12.30 15.28 -13.40
C LEU A 274 13.01 15.60 -12.09
N TRP A 275 13.91 14.76 -11.59
CA TRP A 275 14.57 14.99 -10.31
C TRP A 275 15.44 16.25 -10.32
N HIS A 276 16.10 16.54 -11.44
CA HIS A 276 16.81 17.80 -11.62
C HIS A 276 15.86 19.00 -11.52
N SER A 277 14.74 18.98 -12.25
CA SER A 277 13.69 20.00 -12.15
C SER A 277 13.18 20.16 -10.71
N ALA A 278 12.93 19.05 -10.01
CA ALA A 278 12.46 19.04 -8.63
C ALA A 278 13.41 19.78 -7.71
N ILE A 279 14.72 19.52 -7.83
CA ILE A 279 15.75 20.15 -7.02
C ILE A 279 15.78 21.66 -7.25
N GLU A 280 15.69 22.12 -8.50
CA GLU A 280 15.67 23.55 -8.81
C GLU A 280 14.43 24.25 -8.23
N ILE A 281 13.26 23.62 -8.32
CA ILE A 281 12.03 24.15 -7.71
C ILE A 281 12.13 24.17 -6.18
N ILE A 282 12.67 23.12 -5.56
CA ILE A 282 12.84 23.04 -4.11
C ILE A 282 13.79 24.14 -3.61
N LYS A 283 14.88 24.42 -4.33
CA LYS A 283 15.79 25.53 -3.99
C LYS A 283 15.08 26.88 -4.02
N ALA A 284 14.22 27.11 -5.00
CA ALA A 284 13.47 28.36 -5.15
C ALA A 284 12.31 28.49 -4.15
N HIS A 285 11.63 27.38 -3.81
CA HIS A 285 10.40 27.37 -3.01
C HIS A 285 10.41 26.33 -1.87
N PRO A 286 11.42 26.35 -0.96
CA PRO A 286 11.62 25.25 0.00
C PRO A 286 10.51 25.17 1.06
N LEU A 287 9.99 26.28 1.56
CA LEU A 287 9.11 26.23 2.73
C LEU A 287 7.72 25.68 2.38
N MET A 288 7.15 26.15 1.28
CA MET A 288 5.73 25.98 0.98
C MET A 288 5.48 25.25 -0.35
N GLY A 289 6.50 25.01 -1.16
CA GLY A 289 6.35 24.45 -2.50
C GLY A 289 5.51 25.33 -3.42
N VAL A 290 5.21 24.82 -4.61
CA VAL A 290 4.56 25.56 -5.70
C VAL A 290 3.11 25.11 -5.97
N GLY A 291 2.63 24.06 -5.31
CA GLY A 291 1.34 23.42 -5.59
C GLY A 291 1.28 22.77 -6.98
N THR A 292 0.19 22.05 -7.26
CA THR A 292 0.03 21.33 -8.54
C THR A 292 -0.05 22.26 -9.74
N LYS A 293 -0.75 23.40 -9.62
CA LYS A 293 -0.85 24.39 -10.70
C LYS A 293 0.49 25.09 -10.96
N GLY A 294 1.19 25.50 -9.91
CA GLY A 294 2.52 26.12 -10.04
C GLY A 294 3.53 25.15 -10.64
N TYR A 295 3.49 23.88 -10.22
CA TYR A 295 4.28 22.81 -10.84
C TYR A 295 4.04 22.71 -12.36
N GLN A 296 2.78 22.65 -12.80
CA GLN A 296 2.45 22.57 -14.24
C GLN A 296 3.00 23.77 -15.02
N ASN A 297 2.87 24.98 -14.48
CA ASN A 297 3.39 26.19 -15.13
C ASN A 297 4.92 26.18 -15.22
N ILE A 298 5.61 25.75 -14.17
CA ILE A 298 7.08 25.70 -14.16
C ILE A 298 7.60 24.64 -15.13
N MET A 299 6.95 23.48 -15.21
CA MET A 299 7.30 22.44 -16.18
C MET A 299 7.16 22.93 -17.61
N GLU A 300 6.09 23.65 -17.93
CA GLU A 300 5.92 24.28 -19.25
C GLU A 300 7.06 25.27 -19.53
N GLN A 301 7.41 26.14 -18.57
CA GLN A 301 8.51 27.09 -18.73
C GLN A 301 9.87 26.39 -18.94
N GLN A 302 10.16 25.34 -18.16
CA GLN A 302 11.39 24.56 -18.30
C GLN A 302 11.47 23.85 -19.65
N TYR A 303 10.33 23.41 -20.19
CA TYR A 303 10.26 22.85 -21.54
C TYR A 303 10.59 23.91 -22.59
N GLN A 304 9.97 25.09 -22.52
CA GLN A 304 10.26 26.20 -23.45
C GLN A 304 11.73 26.67 -23.38
N GLN A 305 12.37 26.52 -22.23
CA GLN A 305 13.80 26.84 -22.03
C GLN A 305 14.75 25.71 -22.44
N GLY A 306 14.23 24.56 -22.89
CA GLY A 306 15.05 23.39 -23.26
C GLY A 306 15.70 22.67 -22.08
N VAL A 307 15.27 22.94 -20.84
CA VAL A 307 15.77 22.27 -19.62
C VAL A 307 15.27 20.83 -19.53
N ILE A 308 14.03 20.60 -19.98
CA ILE A 308 13.41 19.28 -20.07
C ILE A 308 12.95 19.00 -21.51
N THR A 309 12.91 17.73 -21.88
CA THR A 309 12.42 17.31 -23.21
C THR A 309 10.89 17.27 -23.27
N SER A 310 10.35 17.24 -24.49
CA SER A 310 8.91 17.08 -24.73
C SER A 310 8.39 15.75 -24.20
N ALA A 311 9.24 14.72 -24.14
CA ALA A 311 8.91 13.44 -23.52
C ALA A 311 8.45 13.66 -22.07
N VAL A 312 9.16 14.47 -21.28
CA VAL A 312 8.80 14.78 -19.88
C VAL A 312 7.45 15.49 -19.79
N LEU A 313 7.20 16.48 -20.65
CA LEU A 313 5.93 17.25 -20.65
C LEU A 313 4.73 16.40 -21.12
N SER A 314 4.96 15.48 -22.06
CA SER A 314 3.92 14.62 -22.63
C SER A 314 3.37 13.57 -21.64
N PHE A 315 4.07 13.32 -20.53
CA PHE A 315 3.53 12.55 -19.41
C PHE A 315 2.40 13.33 -18.74
N LYS A 316 1.16 13.13 -19.22
CA LYS A 316 -0.05 13.65 -18.56
C LYS A 316 -0.06 13.22 -17.09
N ASN A 317 -0.13 14.19 -16.18
CA ASN A 317 -0.01 14.01 -14.73
C ASN A 317 1.40 13.61 -14.25
N ALA A 318 2.45 14.12 -14.91
CA ALA A 318 3.82 13.92 -14.48
C ALA A 318 3.96 14.16 -12.97
N HIS A 319 4.26 13.08 -12.29
CA HIS A 319 4.70 13.05 -10.92
C HIS A 319 6.16 12.65 -10.93
N TYR A 320 6.92 13.04 -9.93
CA TYR A 320 8.38 12.86 -9.94
C TYR A 320 8.85 11.39 -9.84
N HIS A 321 7.94 10.42 -9.86
CA HIS A 321 8.23 9.00 -9.60
C HIS A 321 9.05 8.82 -8.32
N ASN A 322 8.78 9.70 -7.36
CA ASN A 322 9.43 9.78 -6.06
C ASN A 322 8.49 10.60 -5.18
N GLN A 323 7.85 9.95 -4.20
CA GLN A 323 6.87 10.56 -3.32
C GLN A 323 7.44 11.75 -2.55
N TYR A 324 8.72 11.66 -2.17
CA TYR A 324 9.38 12.70 -1.38
C TYR A 324 9.59 13.96 -2.22
N LEU A 325 10.15 13.81 -3.43
CA LEU A 325 10.34 14.94 -4.34
C LEU A 325 8.99 15.52 -4.79
N ASP A 326 8.02 14.69 -5.14
CA ASP A 326 6.70 15.15 -5.58
C ASP A 326 5.99 15.96 -4.48
N SER A 327 6.02 15.46 -3.24
CA SER A 327 5.39 16.15 -2.11
C SER A 327 6.15 17.40 -1.69
N TYR A 328 7.49 17.40 -1.78
CA TYR A 328 8.31 18.55 -1.45
C TYR A 328 8.11 19.67 -2.49
N VAL A 329 8.15 19.35 -3.79
CA VAL A 329 7.86 20.33 -4.85
C VAL A 329 6.47 20.94 -4.68
N ARG A 330 5.43 20.12 -4.44
CA ARG A 330 4.05 20.63 -4.34
C ARG A 330 3.79 21.39 -3.04
N TYR A 331 4.33 20.94 -1.91
CA TYR A 331 3.87 21.38 -0.59
C TYR A 331 4.99 21.82 0.37
N GLY A 332 6.24 21.86 -0.10
CA GLY A 332 7.38 22.29 0.72
C GLY A 332 7.73 21.30 1.83
N VAL A 333 8.43 21.81 2.85
CA VAL A 333 8.78 21.06 4.06
C VAL A 333 7.56 20.38 4.72
N PRO A 334 6.39 21.02 4.88
CA PRO A 334 5.20 20.38 5.44
C PRO A 334 4.76 19.13 4.64
N GLY A 335 4.84 19.20 3.30
CA GLY A 335 4.58 18.07 2.41
C GLY A 335 5.51 16.90 2.63
N LEU A 336 6.81 17.18 2.74
CA LEU A 336 7.80 16.14 2.98
C LEU A 336 7.56 15.45 4.33
N LEU A 337 7.33 16.22 5.38
CA LEU A 337 7.08 15.69 6.72
C LEU A 337 5.82 14.83 6.79
N ILE A 338 4.72 15.25 6.13
CA ILE A 338 3.47 14.49 6.17
C ILE A 338 3.60 13.13 5.46
N VAL A 339 4.42 13.02 4.41
CA VAL A 339 4.73 11.73 3.76
C VAL A 339 5.39 10.78 4.75
N PHE A 340 6.43 11.24 5.47
CA PHE A 340 7.12 10.41 6.46
C PHE A 340 6.16 9.97 7.57
N VAL A 341 5.32 10.88 8.07
CA VAL A 341 4.31 10.57 9.10
C VAL A 341 3.31 9.53 8.61
N ILE A 342 2.81 9.64 7.37
CA ILE A 342 1.86 8.67 6.80
C ILE A 342 2.52 7.30 6.61
N PHE A 343 3.72 7.24 6.04
CA PHE A 343 4.42 5.97 5.84
C PHE A 343 4.85 5.32 7.15
N MET A 344 5.21 6.10 8.18
CA MET A 344 5.53 5.58 9.51
C MET A 344 4.29 5.30 10.36
N SER A 345 3.09 5.72 9.93
CA SER A 345 1.86 5.61 10.73
C SER A 345 1.54 4.18 11.22
N PRO A 346 1.77 3.08 10.46
CA PRO A 346 1.56 1.74 11.00
C PRO A 346 2.47 1.46 12.20
N TYR A 347 3.73 1.87 12.12
CA TYR A 347 4.68 1.72 13.22
C TYR A 347 4.35 2.63 14.42
N LEU A 348 4.09 3.92 14.17
CA LEU A 348 3.82 4.91 15.22
C LEU A 348 2.55 4.60 16.01
N LEU A 349 1.48 4.18 15.32
CA LEU A 349 0.19 3.93 15.97
C LEU A 349 0.08 2.55 16.61
N TYR A 350 0.76 1.54 16.07
CA TYR A 350 0.53 0.13 16.44
C TYR A 350 1.81 -0.66 16.76
N GLY A 351 2.95 -0.23 16.21
CA GLY A 351 4.22 -0.95 16.32
C GLY A 351 4.87 -0.89 17.71
N LEU A 352 4.68 0.21 18.44
CA LEU A 352 5.22 0.40 19.79
C LEU A 352 4.52 -0.44 20.87
N GLN A 353 3.30 -0.88 20.61
CA GLN A 353 2.43 -1.50 21.61
C GLN A 353 2.30 -3.03 21.47
N CYS A 354 2.61 -3.59 20.29
CA CYS A 354 2.32 -4.99 19.98
C CYS A 354 3.58 -5.81 19.66
N THR A 355 4.00 -6.70 20.57
CA THR A 355 5.27 -7.43 20.45
C THR A 355 5.31 -8.60 19.44
N PRO A 356 4.17 -9.08 18.87
CA PRO A 356 4.18 -9.88 17.63
C PRO A 356 3.67 -9.12 16.39
N GLN A 357 2.79 -8.11 16.50
CA GLN A 357 2.32 -7.34 15.32
C GLN A 357 3.27 -6.21 14.89
N GLY A 358 4.21 -5.82 15.75
CA GLY A 358 5.23 -4.82 15.41
C GLY A 358 6.01 -5.20 14.14
N PHE A 359 6.25 -6.50 13.92
CA PHE A 359 6.85 -7.00 12.67
C PHE A 359 6.07 -6.54 11.44
N LEU A 360 4.75 -6.70 11.45
CA LEU A 360 3.89 -6.34 10.32
C LEU A 360 3.83 -4.82 10.13
N CYS A 361 3.76 -4.08 11.24
CA CYS A 361 3.73 -2.63 11.20
C CYS A 361 5.03 -2.06 10.63
N ILE A 362 6.19 -2.60 11.05
CA ILE A 362 7.50 -2.27 10.49
C ILE A 362 7.55 -2.64 9.02
N SER A 363 7.06 -3.82 8.64
CA SER A 363 7.04 -4.31 7.25
C SER A 363 6.29 -3.38 6.31
N ILE A 364 5.05 -3.00 6.67
CA ILE A 364 4.23 -2.09 5.85
C ILE A 364 4.91 -0.73 5.77
N SER A 365 5.39 -0.20 6.90
CA SER A 365 6.04 1.11 6.95
C SER A 365 7.31 1.15 6.10
N SER A 366 8.18 0.14 6.22
CA SER A 366 9.44 0.07 5.49
C SER A 366 9.22 -0.10 3.99
N VAL A 367 8.29 -0.96 3.57
CA VAL A 367 7.98 -1.10 2.13
C VAL A 367 7.48 0.22 1.57
N CYS A 368 6.55 0.90 2.24
CA CYS A 368 6.04 2.19 1.77
C CYS A 368 7.14 3.27 1.69
N LEU A 369 8.00 3.36 2.71
CA LEU A 369 9.14 4.28 2.72
C LEU A 369 10.08 4.05 1.53
N ILE A 370 10.41 2.79 1.26
CA ILE A 370 11.40 2.43 0.25
C ILE A 370 10.79 2.53 -1.15
N ALA A 371 9.55 2.08 -1.33
CA ALA A 371 8.82 2.23 -2.58
C ALA A 371 8.66 3.71 -2.96
N GLY A 372 8.42 4.59 -1.98
CA GLY A 372 8.32 6.04 -2.17
C GLY A 372 9.56 6.72 -2.76
N LEU A 373 10.73 6.07 -2.79
CA LEU A 373 11.92 6.59 -3.48
C LEU A 373 11.82 6.50 -5.00
N THR A 374 10.96 5.60 -5.50
CA THR A 374 10.86 5.27 -6.94
C THR A 374 9.42 5.31 -7.47
N ASP A 375 8.47 5.64 -6.59
CA ASP A 375 7.04 5.73 -6.87
C ASP A 375 6.39 6.83 -6.04
N VAL A 376 5.10 7.10 -6.32
CA VAL A 376 4.22 8.05 -5.61
C VAL A 376 2.99 7.36 -5.00
N PRO A 377 3.18 6.49 -3.98
CA PRO A 377 2.09 5.67 -3.42
C PRO A 377 0.84 6.45 -3.00
N LEU A 378 1.00 7.69 -2.52
CA LEU A 378 -0.09 8.47 -1.94
C LEU A 378 -1.01 9.11 -2.98
N ILE A 379 -0.63 9.14 -4.26
CA ILE A 379 -1.55 9.52 -5.34
C ILE A 379 -2.64 8.46 -5.52
N HIS A 380 -2.30 7.19 -5.23
CA HIS A 380 -3.21 6.07 -5.36
C HIS A 380 -4.00 5.84 -4.07
N THR A 381 -5.27 6.28 -4.05
CA THR A 381 -6.15 6.12 -2.86
C THR A 381 -6.28 4.68 -2.37
N GLY A 382 -6.12 3.69 -3.26
CA GLY A 382 -6.06 2.27 -2.88
C GLY A 382 -4.95 1.98 -1.88
N ILE A 383 -3.76 2.55 -2.08
CA ILE A 383 -2.64 2.39 -1.15
C ILE A 383 -2.88 3.13 0.16
N ILE A 384 -3.54 4.30 0.14
CA ILE A 384 -3.97 4.97 1.37
C ILE A 384 -4.91 4.05 2.17
N TYR A 385 -5.89 3.42 1.53
CA TYR A 385 -6.75 2.42 2.19
C TYR A 385 -5.94 1.26 2.75
N VAL A 386 -4.95 0.73 2.01
CA VAL A 386 -4.07 -0.35 2.51
C VAL A 386 -3.30 0.09 3.76
N ILE A 387 -2.63 1.25 3.73
CA ILE A 387 -1.83 1.76 4.86
C ILE A 387 -2.70 1.88 6.12
N ILE A 388 -3.90 2.47 5.99
CA ILE A 388 -4.78 2.71 7.14
C ILE A 388 -5.48 1.42 7.58
N LEU A 389 -6.18 0.76 6.65
CA LEU A 389 -7.10 -0.33 7.00
C LEU A 389 -6.36 -1.62 7.31
N TYR A 390 -5.31 -2.01 6.58
CA TYR A 390 -4.60 -3.25 6.91
C TYR A 390 -3.97 -3.16 8.29
N SER A 391 -3.32 -2.03 8.59
CA SER A 391 -2.68 -1.83 9.90
C SER A 391 -3.70 -1.73 11.03
N ALA A 392 -4.73 -0.88 10.90
CA ALA A 392 -5.74 -0.67 11.93
C ALA A 392 -6.55 -1.95 12.20
N VAL A 393 -7.01 -2.64 11.16
CA VAL A 393 -7.87 -3.82 11.32
C VAL A 393 -7.09 -4.99 11.96
N ILE A 394 -5.83 -5.19 11.59
CA ILE A 394 -4.99 -6.23 12.20
C ILE A 394 -4.68 -5.91 13.67
N TYR A 395 -4.52 -4.63 14.00
CA TYR A 395 -4.34 -4.17 15.37
C TYR A 395 -5.63 -4.33 16.21
N LEU A 396 -6.77 -3.83 15.74
CA LEU A 396 -8.05 -3.86 16.45
C LEU A 396 -8.64 -5.27 16.59
N THR A 397 -8.14 -6.25 15.83
CA THR A 397 -8.53 -7.66 15.98
C THR A 397 -7.52 -8.49 16.77
N SER A 398 -6.45 -7.87 17.26
CA SER A 398 -5.44 -8.52 18.11
C SER A 398 -6.00 -8.95 19.47
N CYS A 399 -5.41 -10.01 20.05
CA CYS A 399 -5.79 -10.46 21.40
C CYS A 399 -5.49 -9.40 22.47
N ASP A 400 -4.44 -8.61 22.31
CA ASP A 400 -4.08 -7.55 23.26
C ASP A 400 -5.15 -6.45 23.30
N TYR A 401 -5.71 -6.09 22.14
CA TYR A 401 -6.85 -5.18 22.06
C TYR A 401 -8.14 -5.77 22.66
N LYS A 402 -8.38 -7.09 22.52
CA LYS A 402 -9.56 -7.72 23.13
C LYS A 402 -9.51 -7.73 24.66
N LYS A 403 -8.31 -7.78 25.25
CA LYS A 403 -8.12 -7.72 26.71
C LYS A 403 -8.42 -6.35 27.31
N THR A 404 -8.29 -5.26 26.55
CA THR A 404 -8.59 -3.89 27.02
C THR A 404 -10.07 -3.51 26.88
N GLN A 405 -10.91 -4.40 26.35
CA GLN A 405 -12.36 -4.20 26.18
C GLN A 405 -13.22 -5.01 27.16
N LEU A 406 -12.61 -5.95 27.89
CA LEU A 406 -13.23 -6.70 29.00
C LEU A 406 -12.88 -5.98 30.31
#